data_AF-A0A967N6C7-F1
#
_entry.id   AF-A0A967N6C7-F1
#
_cell.length_a   1.000
_cell.length_b   1.000
_cell.length_c   1.000
_cell.angle_alpha   90.00
_cell.angle_beta   90.00
_cell.angle_gamma   90.00
#
_symmetry.space_group_name_H-M   'P 1'
#
loop_
_entity.id
_entity.type
_entity.pdbx_description
1 polymer ?
#
loop_
_entity_poly.entity_id
_entity_poly.type
_entity_poly.pdbx_seq_one_letter_code
_entity_poly.pdbx_strand_id
1 'polypeptide(L)' 'MEILLFLPVLLLAVVVHEVAHAQVAKWEGDDTAERLGRITLNPIPHLDLWGSLIVP' A
#
# COMPACT_ATOMS: atom_id res chain seq x y z
N MET A 1 2.10 -25.43 -2.10
CA MET A 1 2.78 -24.75 -3.24
C MET A 1 1.97 -23.54 -3.71
N GLU A 2 0.63 -23.63 -3.77
CA GLU A 2 -0.25 -22.52 -4.18
C GLU A 2 -0.15 -21.28 -3.27
N ILE A 3 -0.16 -21.44 -1.94
CA ILE A 3 -0.03 -20.34 -0.97
C ILE A 3 1.30 -19.58 -1.16
N LEU A 4 2.35 -20.29 -1.54
CA LEU A 4 3.69 -19.71 -1.75
C LEU A 4 3.72 -18.73 -2.93
N LEU A 5 2.85 -18.96 -3.94
CA LEU A 5 2.69 -18.07 -5.08
C LEU A 5 1.62 -17.00 -4.85
N PHE A 6 0.59 -17.33 -4.08
CA PHE A 6 -0.51 -16.41 -3.77
C PHE A 6 -0.06 -15.22 -2.92
N LEU A 7 0.71 -15.47 -1.85
CA LEU A 7 1.05 -14.43 -0.88
C LEU A 7 1.87 -13.26 -1.49
N PRO A 8 2.92 -13.49 -2.31
CA PRO A 8 3.64 -12.41 -2.97
C PRO A 8 2.77 -11.61 -3.95
N VAL A 9 1.86 -12.28 -4.67
CA VAL A 9 0.95 -11.64 -5.61
C VAL A 9 -0.06 -10.77 -4.87
N LEU A 10 -0.62 -11.27 -3.78
CA LEU A 10 -1.54 -10.51 -2.92
C LEU A 10 -0.85 -9.27 -2.35
N LEU A 11 0.36 -9.42 -1.81
CA LEU A 11 1.15 -8.30 -1.28
C LEU A 11 1.38 -7.23 -2.35
N LEU A 12 1.79 -7.63 -3.55
CA LEU A 12 1.99 -6.68 -4.65
C LEU A 12 0.68 -5.99 -5.05
N ALA A 13 -0.43 -6.74 -5.12
CA ALA A 13 -1.73 -6.19 -5.47
C ALA A 13 -2.20 -5.13 -4.47
N VAL A 14 -2.06 -5.39 -3.16
CA VAL A 14 -2.39 -4.45 -2.09
C VAL A 14 -1.49 -3.22 -2.15
N VAL A 15 -0.18 -3.38 -2.32
CA VAL A 15 0.75 -2.24 -2.43
C VAL A 15 0.39 -1.34 -3.61
N VAL A 16 0.05 -1.91 -4.77
CA VAL A 16 -0.38 -1.13 -5.93
C VAL A 16 -1.71 -0.43 -5.69
N HIS A 17 -2.65 -1.08 -4.99
CA HIS A 17 -3.93 -0.49 -4.58
C HIS A 17 -3.73 0.75 -3.71
N GLU A 18 -2.94 0.62 -2.64
CA GLU A 18 -2.67 1.69 -1.68
C GLU A 18 -1.89 2.85 -2.30
N VAL A 19 -0.91 2.55 -3.16
CA VAL A 19 -0.19 3.59 -3.92
C VAL A 19 -1.13 4.34 -4.86
N ALA A 20 -2.12 3.68 -5.46
CA ALA A 20 -3.10 4.34 -6.32
C ALA A 20 -3.99 5.30 -5.52
N HIS A 21 -4.49 4.89 -4.35
CA HIS A 21 -5.23 5.77 -3.45
C HIS A 21 -4.39 6.97 -3.01
N ALA A 22 -3.16 6.73 -2.57
CA ALA A 22 -2.22 7.78 -2.17
C ALA A 22 -1.91 8.75 -3.31
N GLN A 23 -1.81 8.24 -4.54
CA GLN A 23 -1.53 9.06 -5.71
C GLN A 23 -2.73 9.95 -6.08
N VAL A 24 -3.95 9.42 -6.01
CA VAL A 24 -5.18 10.19 -6.24
C VAL A 24 -5.37 11.23 -5.14
N ALA A 25 -5.18 10.85 -3.86
CA ALA A 25 -5.24 11.78 -2.73
C ALA A 25 -4.27 12.95 -2.91
N LYS A 26 -3.02 12.65 -3.33
CA LYS A 26 -2.03 13.68 -3.64
C LYS A 26 -2.48 14.62 -4.77
N TRP A 27 -3.09 14.10 -5.83
CA TRP A 27 -3.62 14.94 -6.91
C TRP A 27 -4.75 15.86 -6.45
N GLU A 28 -5.55 15.40 -5.50
CA GLU A 28 -6.62 16.19 -4.85
C GLU A 28 -6.09 17.07 -3.70
N GLY A 29 -4.78 17.11 -3.48
CA GLY A 29 -4.12 18.01 -2.53
C GLY A 29 -3.83 17.44 -1.14
N ASP A 30 -4.12 16.16 -0.88
CA ASP A 30 -3.68 15.46 0.33
C ASP A 30 -2.33 14.76 0.11
N ASP A 31 -1.26 15.42 0.52
CA ASP A 31 0.12 14.96 0.47
C ASP A 31 0.53 14.12 1.70
N THR A 32 -0.40 13.69 2.56
CA THR A 32 -0.08 12.93 3.79
C THR A 32 0.73 11.67 3.50
N ALA A 33 0.30 10.86 2.54
CA ALA A 33 1.01 9.63 2.19
C ALA A 33 2.41 9.92 1.59
N GLU A 34 2.57 11.01 0.85
CA GLU A 34 3.86 11.44 0.32
C GLU A 34 4.81 11.84 1.46
N ARG A 35 4.36 12.68 2.38
CA ARG A 35 5.18 13.12 3.53
C ARG A 35 5.59 11.95 4.43
N LEU A 36 4.77 10.91 4.50
CA LEU A 36 5.08 9.68 5.23
C LEU A 36 5.95 8.69 4.45
N GLY A 37 6.33 9.00 3.20
CA GLY A 37 7.13 8.12 2.35
C GLY A 37 6.38 6.85 1.91
N ARG A 38 5.04 6.89 1.87
CA ARG A 38 4.16 5.75 1.56
C ARG A 38 3.81 5.63 0.06
N ILE A 39 4.17 6.59 -0.78
CA ILE A 39 4.06 6.45 -2.24
C ILE A 39 5.28 5.65 -2.76
N THR A 40 5.27 4.33 -2.56
CA THR A 40 6.38 3.44 -2.91
C THR A 40 5.91 2.00 -3.15
N LEU A 41 6.58 1.26 -4.03
CA LEU A 41 6.30 -0.17 -4.25
C LEU A 41 7.00 -1.08 -3.22
N ASN A 42 7.78 -0.51 -2.30
CA ASN A 42 8.30 -1.26 -1.17
C ASN A 42 7.10 -1.64 -0.27
N PRO A 43 6.82 -2.93 0.03
CA PRO A 43 5.72 -3.33 0.89
C PRO A 43 5.91 -2.90 2.35
N ILE A 44 7.16 -2.72 2.81
CA ILE A 44 7.44 -2.50 4.23
C ILE A 44 6.75 -1.25 4.81
N PRO A 45 6.78 -0.07 4.17
CA PRO A 45 6.10 1.14 4.67
C PRO A 45 4.57 1.07 4.74
N HIS A 46 3.97 0.11 4.05
CA HIS A 46 2.52 -0.14 4.04
C HIS A 46 2.09 -1.10 5.15
N LEU A 47 3.04 -1.85 5.72
CA LEU A 47 2.76 -2.80 6.79
C LEU A 47 2.75 -2.08 8.14
N ASP A 48 1.59 -1.59 8.53
CA ASP A 48 1.32 -1.22 9.92
C ASP A 48 0.13 -2.00 10.49
N LEU A 49 0.16 -2.27 11.80
CA LEU A 49 -0.84 -3.12 12.48
C LEU A 49 -2.28 -2.59 12.31
N TRP A 50 -2.46 -1.29 12.15
CA TRP A 50 -3.79 -0.68 12.10
C TRP A 50 -4.27 -0.55 10.66
N GLY A 51 -3.47 0.02 9.76
CA GLY A 51 -3.74 0.10 8.34
C GLY A 51 -3.92 -1.29 7.73
N SER A 52 -2.96 -2.19 7.91
CA SER A 52 -3.01 -3.52 7.25
C SER A 52 -4.12 -4.44 7.75
N LEU A 53 -4.67 -4.21 8.95
CA LEU A 53 -5.77 -5.04 9.50
C LEU A 53 -7.14 -4.39 9.33
N ILE A 54 -7.23 -3.05 9.37
CA ILE A 54 -8.52 -2.33 9.39
C ILE A 54 -8.85 -1.74 8.02
N VAL A 55 -7.84 -1.29 7.26
CA VAL A 55 -8.03 -0.54 6.01
C VAL A 55 -6.91 -0.87 5.01
N PRO A 56 -7.03 -1.99 4.28
CA PRO A 56 -6.14 -2.32 3.16
C PRO A 56 -6.60 -1.74 1.82
#